data_AF-A0A8X6F9W8-F1
#
_entry.id   AF-A0A8X6F9W8-F1
#
_cell.length_a   1.000
_cell.length_b   1.000
_cell.length_c   1.000
_cell.angle_alpha   90.00
_cell.angle_beta   90.00
_cell.angle_gamma   90.00
#
_symmetry.space_group_name_H-M   'P 1'
#
loop_
_entity.id
_entity.type
_entity.pdbx_description
1 polymer ?
#
loop_
_entity_poly.entity_id
_entity_poly.type
_entity_poly.pdbx_seq_one_letter_code
_entity_poly.pdbx_strand_id
1 'polypeptide(L)' 'MEKFVALAGAHSSSQKCHLCHSKSSSMNKLDAIKTRQTDAENVKLGISRLHDWIKCFESLLAGYHKTVREEGG' A
#
# COMPACT_ATOMS: atom_id res chain seq x y z
N MET A 1 -16.90 2.93 4.54
CA MET A 1 -16.69 2.67 3.10
C MET A 1 -16.15 3.95 2.45
N GLU A 2 -14.84 4.18 2.50
CA GLU A 2 -14.21 5.21 1.66
C GLU A 2 -13.71 4.53 0.38
N LYS A 3 -14.50 4.65 -0.68
CA LYS A 3 -14.14 4.26 -2.04
C LYS A 3 -13.58 5.51 -2.72
N PHE A 4 -12.27 5.67 -2.81
CA PHE A 4 -11.69 6.72 -3.66
C PHE A 4 -10.58 6.18 -4.57
N VAL A 5 -10.88 6.26 -5.87
CA VAL A 5 -10.06 6.08 -7.08
C VAL A 5 -9.46 4.68 -7.30
N ALA A 6 -10.32 3.75 -7.72
CA ALA A 6 -9.92 2.57 -8.49
C ALA A 6 -10.60 2.63 -9.86
N LEU A 7 -9.89 3.09 -10.89
CA LEU A 7 -10.31 2.91 -12.29
C LEU A 7 -9.85 1.53 -12.78
N ALA A 8 -10.80 0.88 -13.46
CA ALA A 8 -10.86 -0.48 -14.00
C ALA A 8 -9.58 -1.08 -14.62
N GLY A 9 -9.42 -2.41 -14.49
CA GLY A 9 -8.51 -3.21 -15.30
C GLY A 9 -8.18 -4.58 -14.70
N ALA A 10 -8.32 -5.64 -15.49
CA ALA A 10 -8.23 -7.05 -15.12
C ALA A 10 -6.96 -7.47 -14.34
N HIS A 11 -7.15 -8.42 -13.40
CA HIS A 11 -6.16 -9.34 -12.80
C HIS A 11 -4.76 -8.82 -12.44
N SER A 12 -4.63 -7.52 -12.19
CA SER A 12 -3.45 -6.90 -11.59
C SER A 12 -3.96 -5.91 -10.55
N SER A 13 -3.38 -5.92 -9.34
CA SER A 13 -3.79 -4.97 -8.31
C SER A 13 -3.63 -3.56 -8.85
N SER A 14 -4.75 -2.86 -9.02
CA SER A 14 -4.81 -1.47 -9.47
C SER A 14 -4.48 -0.49 -8.33
N GLN A 15 -4.30 -0.99 -7.10
CA GLN A 15 -3.88 -0.18 -5.97
C GLN A 15 -2.50 0.42 -6.22
N LYS A 16 -2.46 1.75 -6.19
CA LYS A 16 -1.23 2.54 -6.23
C LYS A 16 -1.16 3.39 -4.98
N CYS A 17 0.05 3.66 -4.50
CA CYS A 17 0.28 4.61 -3.41
C CYS A 17 -0.31 5.97 -3.79
N HIS A 18 -1.10 6.58 -2.91
CA HIS A 18 -1.74 7.86 -3.18
C HIS A 18 -0.74 9.03 -3.25
N LEU A 19 0.43 8.90 -2.60
CA LEU A 19 1.46 9.95 -2.57
C LEU A 19 2.36 9.92 -3.80
N CYS A 20 2.84 8.74 -4.19
CA CYS A 20 3.86 8.59 -5.23
C CYS A 20 3.39 7.75 -6.43
N HIS A 21 2.14 7.30 -6.46
CA HIS A 21 1.53 6.47 -7.52
C HIS A 21 2.31 5.20 -7.86
N SER A 22 3.02 4.63 -6.88
CA SER A 22 3.71 3.33 -7.02
C SER A 22 2.78 2.16 -6.90
N LYS A 23 2.98 1.18 -7.79
CA LYS A 23 2.40 -0.15 -7.62
C LYS A 23 3.08 -0.86 -6.45
N SER A 24 2.37 -1.78 -5.81
CA SER A 24 2.92 -2.60 -4.73
C SER A 24 4.19 -3.37 -5.15
N SER A 25 4.27 -3.82 -6.39
CA SER A 25 5.45 -4.53 -6.93
C SER A 25 6.74 -3.69 -7.00
N SER A 26 6.62 -2.36 -7.06
CA SER A 26 7.78 -1.46 -7.07
C SER A 26 8.03 -0.78 -5.72
N MET A 27 7.10 -0.86 -4.77
CA MET A 27 7.25 -0.22 -3.45
C MET A 27 8.37 -0.80 -2.59
N ASN A 28 8.78 -2.04 -2.84
CA ASN A 28 9.90 -2.66 -2.13
C ASN A 28 11.28 -2.19 -2.62
N LYS A 29 11.34 -1.42 -3.72
CA LYS A 29 12.59 -0.91 -4.30
C LYS A 29 12.87 0.50 -3.79
N LEU A 30 13.51 0.60 -2.62
CA LEU A 30 13.72 1.88 -1.93
C LEU A 30 14.40 2.93 -2.81
N ASP A 31 15.41 2.56 -3.60
CA ASP A 31 16.12 3.50 -4.48
C ASP A 31 15.22 4.09 -5.56
N ALA A 32 14.29 3.29 -6.10
CA ALA A 32 13.33 3.74 -7.10
C ALA A 32 12.21 4.62 -6.51
N ILE A 33 11.91 4.47 -5.21
CA ILE A 33 10.87 5.25 -4.54
C ILE A 33 11.41 6.59 -4.04
N LYS A 34 12.65 6.63 -3.52
CA LYS A 34 13.29 7.85 -3.01
C LYS A 34 13.37 8.96 -4.04
N THR A 35 13.60 8.61 -5.31
CA THR A 35 13.75 9.58 -6.40
C THR A 35 12.42 9.98 -7.03
N ARG A 36 11.29 9.43 -6.55
CA ARG A 36 10.00 9.60 -7.19
C ARG A 36 9.29 10.85 -6.70
N GLN A 37 8.79 11.64 -7.63
CA GLN A 37 8.03 12.85 -7.32
C GLN A 37 6.69 12.49 -6.66
N THR A 38 6.40 13.14 -5.54
CA THR A 38 5.12 13.04 -4.84
C THR A 38 4.12 14.05 -5.39
N ASP A 39 2.86 13.66 -5.45
CA ASP A 39 1.75 14.54 -5.84
C ASP A 39 1.41 15.51 -4.69
N ALA A 40 1.63 16.80 -4.92
CA ALA A 40 1.42 17.85 -3.93
C ALA A 40 -0.05 17.98 -3.50
N GLU A 41 -1.02 17.67 -4.37
CA GLU A 41 -2.44 17.73 -4.04
C GLU A 41 -2.81 16.60 -3.05
N ASN A 42 -2.21 15.43 -3.21
CA ASN A 42 -2.44 14.28 -2.34
C ASN A 42 -1.71 14.40 -1.00
N VAL A 43 -0.57 15.12 -0.96
CA VAL A 43 0.11 15.44 0.30
C VAL A 43 -0.74 16.35 1.19
N LYS A 44 -1.52 17.28 0.62
CA LYS A 44 -2.43 18.17 1.37
C LYS A 44 -3.57 17.43 2.05
N LEU A 45 -4.00 16.29 1.50
CA LEU A 45 -5.03 15.44 2.10
C LEU A 45 -4.53 14.76 3.40
N GLY A 46 -3.22 14.80 3.65
CA GLY A 46 -2.60 14.21 4.82
C GLY A 46 -2.68 12.69 4.82
N ILE A 47 -2.06 12.08 5.83
CA ILE A 47 -2.17 10.64 6.05
C ILE A 47 -3.19 10.42 7.17
N SER A 48 -4.22 9.61 6.91
CA SER A 48 -5.22 9.26 7.91
C SER A 48 -4.59 8.32 8.94
N ARG A 49 -4.15 8.89 10.07
CA ARG A 49 -3.54 8.13 11.18
C ARG A 49 -4.35 6.90 11.58
N LEU A 50 -5.68 6.99 11.53
CA LEU A 50 -6.56 5.86 11.84
C LEU A 50 -6.41 4.73 10.80
N HIS A 51 -6.46 5.07 9.51
CA HIS A 51 -6.32 4.08 8.45
C HIS A 51 -4.91 3.50 8.37
N ASP A 52 -3.89 4.27 8.72
CA ASP A 52 -2.51 3.77 8.81
C ASP A 52 -2.40 2.65 9.84
N TRP A 53 -2.90 2.88 11.06
CA TRP A 53 -2.88 1.85 12.11
C TRP A 53 -3.66 0.60 11.69
N ILE A 54 -4.86 0.76 11.14
CA ILE A 54 -5.67 -0.37 10.66
C ILE A 54 -4.89 -1.18 9.61
N LYS A 55 -4.30 -0.50 8.61
CA LYS A 55 -3.53 -1.16 7.54
C LYS A 55 -2.24 -1.80 8.04
N CYS A 56 -1.58 -1.21 9.02
CA CYS A 56 -0.42 -1.79 9.69
C CYS A 56 -0.80 -3.09 10.42
N PHE A 57 -1.88 -3.10 11.21
CA PHE A 57 -2.32 -4.30 11.91
C PHE A 57 -2.77 -5.40 10.95
N GLU A 58 -3.49 -5.06 9.87
CA GLU A 58 -3.88 -6.01 8.81
C GLU A 58 -2.64 -6.68 8.18
N SER A 59 -1.60 -5.90 7.89
CA SER A 59 -0.35 -6.39 7.28
C SER A 59 0.45 -7.29 8.23
N LEU A 60 0.52 -6.92 9.52
CA LEU A 60 1.19 -7.72 10.55
C LEU A 60 0.47 -9.06 10.75
N LEU A 61 -0.86 -9.04 10.82
CA LEU A 61 -1.67 -10.25 10.96
C LEU A 61 -1.51 -11.17 9.75
N ALA A 62 -1.52 -10.61 8.54
CA ALA A 62 -1.26 -11.37 7.31
C ALA A 62 0.14 -12.01 7.31
N GLY A 63 1.17 -11.27 7.76
CA GLY A 63 2.53 -11.78 7.91
C GLY A 63 2.62 -12.90 8.94
N TYR A 64 1.95 -12.76 10.09
CA TYR A 64 1.89 -13.79 11.13
C TYR A 64 1.25 -15.09 10.59
N HIS A 65 0.08 -15.01 9.97
CA HIS A 65 -0.56 -16.18 9.37
C HIS A 65 0.29 -16.86 8.30
N LYS A 66 1.04 -16.09 7.51
CA LYS A 66 1.95 -16.64 6.50
C LYS A 66 3.10 -17.40 7.16
N THR A 67 3.74 -16.80 8.17
CA THR A 67 4.87 -17.41 8.89
C THR A 67 4.45 -18.70 9.59
N VAL A 68 3.31 -18.69 10.27
CA VAL A 68 2.77 -19.89 10.95
C VAL A 68 2.41 -21.02 9.97
N ARG A 69 1.98 -20.70 8.75
CA ARG A 69 1.74 -21.74 7.72
C ARG A 69 3.03 -22.30 7.13
N GLU A 70 4.11 -21.54 7.10
CA GLU A 70 5.41 -21.98 6.61
C GLU A 70 6.15 -22.86 7.63
N GLU A 71 5.92 -22.68 8.94
CA GLU A 71 6.51 -23.52 10.00
C GLU A 71 5.69 -24.79 10.33
N GLY A 72 4.44 -24.89 9.85
CA GLY A 72 3.55 -26.02 10.12
C GLY A 72 3.46 -27.06 8.99
N GLY A 73 4.40 -27.05 8.03
CA GLY A 73 4.45 -27.94 6.87
C GLY A 73 5.66 -28.85 6.86
#